data_AF-A0A4Q3JP95-F1
#
_entry.id   AF-A0A4Q3JP95-F1
#
_cell.length_a   1.000
_cell.length_b   1.000
_cell.length_c   1.000
_cell.angle_alpha   90.00
_cell.angle_beta   90.00
_cell.angle_gamma   90.00
#
_symmetry.space_group_name_H-M   'P 1'
#
loop_
_entity.id
_entity.type
_entity.pdbx_description
1 polymer ?
#
loop_
_entity_poly.entity_id
_entity_poly.type
_entity_poly.pdbx_seq_one_letter_code
_entity_poly.pdbx_strand_id
1 'polypeptide(L)' 'LRVALLAVPDVLGEIERGSLVRLLPRWYADAGAITLYASSRALQPPKTRAFIDLVLAHFRRERLARRFAGAPRQG' A
#
# COMPACT_ATOMS: atom_id res chain seq x y z
N LEU A 1 -16.20 -19.05 13.28
CA LEU A 1 -15.24 -18.55 12.26
C LEU A 1 -15.46 -17.06 12.10
N ARG A 2 -14.39 -16.25 12.10
CA ARG A 2 -14.49 -14.80 11.90
C ARG A 2 -13.97 -14.47 10.50
N VAL A 3 -14.71 -13.63 9.77
CA VAL A 3 -14.37 -13.17 8.43
C VAL A 3 -14.53 -11.66 8.41
N ALA A 4 -13.64 -10.95 7.72
CA ALA A 4 -13.67 -9.50 7.60
C ALA A 4 -13.12 -9.06 6.22
N LEU A 5 -13.54 -7.88 5.77
CA LEU A 5 -12.93 -7.16 4.67
C LEU A 5 -11.93 -6.16 5.25
N LEU A 6 -10.65 -6.29 4.90
CA LEU A 6 -9.55 -5.51 5.48
C LEU A 6 -8.71 -4.89 4.36
N ALA A 7 -8.17 -3.70 4.61
CA ALA A 7 -7.24 -3.06 3.69
C ALA A 7 -5.90 -3.82 3.71
N VAL A 8 -5.38 -4.17 2.53
CA VAL A 8 -4.13 -4.94 2.41
C VAL A 8 -2.94 -4.31 3.17
N PRO A 9 -2.72 -2.97 3.15
CA PRO A 9 -1.61 -2.36 3.87
C PRO A 9 -1.60 -2.65 5.38
N ASP A 10 -2.78 -2.79 5.98
CA ASP A 10 -2.92 -2.96 7.43
C ASP A 10 -2.64 -4.38 7.90
N VAL A 11 -2.74 -5.36 7.00
CA VAL A 11 -2.66 -6.80 7.34
C VAL A 11 -1.68 -7.60 6.48
N LEU A 12 -0.85 -6.91 5.70
CA LEU A 12 0.09 -7.57 4.79
C LEU A 12 1.04 -8.51 5.53
N GLY A 13 1.53 -8.10 6.70
CA GLY A 13 2.45 -8.90 7.51
C GLY A 13 1.81 -10.20 8.02
N GLU A 14 0.55 -10.14 8.43
CA GLU A 14 -0.23 -11.29 8.90
C GLU A 14 -0.55 -12.25 7.75
N ILE A 15 -0.81 -11.71 6.55
CA ILE A 15 -0.97 -12.51 5.33
C ILE A 15 0.35 -13.21 4.97
N GLU A 16 1.48 -12.49 5.04
CA GLU A 16 2.80 -13.05 4.73
C GLU A 16 3.25 -14.11 5.74
N ARG A 17 2.88 -13.96 7.02
CA ARG A 17 3.14 -14.95 8.08
C ARG A 17 2.13 -16.10 8.10
N GLY A 18 1.04 -16.02 7.34
CA GLY A 18 -0.02 -17.03 7.29
C GLY A 18 -1.00 -17.02 8.48
N SER A 19 -0.92 -16.04 9.37
CA SER A 19 -1.90 -15.86 10.46
C SER A 19 -3.23 -15.30 9.96
N LEU A 20 -3.26 -14.71 8.76
CA LEU A 20 -4.47 -14.39 8.01
C LEU A 20 -4.39 -15.01 6.60
N VAL A 21 -5.53 -15.47 6.09
CA VAL A 21 -5.63 -16.08 4.76
C VAL A 21 -6.67 -15.35 3.91
N ARG A 22 -6.36 -15.15 2.63
CA ARG A 22 -7.32 -14.62 1.64
C ARG A 22 -8.31 -15.72 1.25
N LEU A 23 -9.57 -15.57 1.67
CA LEU A 23 -10.62 -16.53 1.38
C LEU A 23 -11.13 -16.46 -0.08
N LEU A 24 -11.15 -15.26 -0.68
CA LEU A 24 -11.60 -15.02 -2.05
C LEU A 24 -10.49 -14.33 -2.86
N PRO A 25 -9.45 -15.05 -3.31
CA PRO A 25 -8.24 -14.42 -3.87
C PRO A 25 -8.47 -13.65 -5.18
N ARG A 26 -9.56 -13.94 -5.90
CA ARG A 26 -9.95 -13.23 -7.15
C ARG A 26 -10.93 -12.08 -6.91
N TRP A 27 -11.36 -11.86 -5.68
CA TRP A 27 -12.30 -10.81 -5.33
C TRP A 27 -11.59 -9.75 -4.47
N TYR A 28 -11.80 -8.48 -4.80
CA TYR A 28 -11.31 -7.34 -4.04
C TYR A 28 -12.27 -6.15 -4.25
N ALA A 29 -12.31 -5.25 -3.27
CA ALA A 29 -12.87 -3.92 -3.46
C ALA A 29 -11.72 -2.95 -3.72
N ASP A 30 -11.84 -2.12 -4.75
CA ASP A 30 -10.91 -1.02 -4.94
C ASP A 30 -11.25 0.10 -3.94
N ALA A 31 -10.38 0.31 -2.95
CA ALA A 31 -10.51 1.38 -1.97
C ALA A 31 -9.97 2.73 -2.47
N GLY A 32 -9.51 2.79 -3.73
CA GLY A 32 -8.88 3.95 -4.33
C GLY A 32 -7.37 4.03 -4.06
N ALA A 33 -6.75 5.08 -4.58
CA ALA A 33 -5.33 5.30 -4.46
C ALA A 33 -4.96 5.98 -3.12
N ILE A 34 -3.91 5.49 -2.47
CA ILE A 34 -3.24 6.23 -1.39
C ILE A 34 -2.44 7.36 -2.05
N THR A 35 -2.85 8.61 -1.81
CA THR A 35 -2.27 9.80 -2.45
C THR A 35 -1.53 10.66 -1.43
N LEU A 36 -0.28 11.02 -1.73
CA LEU A 36 0.47 12.00 -0.96
C LEU A 36 0.29 13.38 -1.60
N TYR A 37 -0.50 14.25 -0.97
CA TYR A 37 -0.72 15.60 -1.45
C TYR A 37 0.33 16.57 -0.90
N ALA A 38 0.93 17.35 -1.79
CA ALA A 38 1.91 18.38 -1.43
C ALA A 38 1.76 19.57 -2.39
N SER A 39 1.97 20.79 -1.90
CA SER A 39 2.03 22.00 -2.73
C SER A 39 3.08 21.88 -3.86
N SER A 40 2.98 22.73 -4.88
CA SER A 40 3.86 22.67 -6.04
C SER A 40 5.35 22.67 -5.64
N ARG A 41 6.17 21.94 -6.41
CA ARG A 41 7.58 21.64 -6.09
C ARG A 41 8.44 22.88 -5.80
N ALA A 42 8.07 24.05 -6.34
CA ALA A 42 8.73 25.33 -6.13
C ALA A 42 8.48 25.96 -4.75
N LEU A 43 7.41 25.54 -4.05
CA LEU A 43 6.97 26.11 -2.77
C LEU A 43 7.23 25.18 -1.58
N GLN A 44 7.97 24.09 -1.78
CA GLN A 44 8.18 23.08 -0.74
C GLN A 44 9.35 23.41 0.18
N PRO A 45 9.13 23.49 1.51
CA PRO A 45 10.23 23.53 2.47
C PRO A 45 11.17 22.31 2.29
N PRO A 46 12.49 22.46 2.46
CA PRO A 46 13.45 21.37 2.26
C PRO A 46 13.11 20.09 3.04
N LYS A 47 12.59 20.22 4.26
CA LYS A 47 12.18 19.09 5.10
C LYS A 47 11.01 18.30 4.50
N THR A 48 10.00 18.99 3.94
CA THR A 48 8.86 18.33 3.29
C THR A 48 9.30 17.55 2.05
N ARG A 49 10.20 18.14 1.25
CA ARG A 49 10.78 17.45 0.09
C ARG A 49 11.54 16.20 0.50
N ALA A 50 12.40 16.29 1.51
CA ALA A 50 13.15 15.14 2.02
C ALA A 50 12.23 14.02 2.53
N PHE A 51 11.14 14.36 3.21
CA PHE A 51 10.14 13.38 3.65
C PHE A 51 9.44 12.70 2.47
N ILE A 52 8.98 13.46 1.47
CA ILE A 52 8.36 12.91 0.26
C ILE A 52 9.33 11.96 -0.44
N ASP A 53 10.58 12.38 -0.61
CA ASP A 53 11.62 11.56 -1.25
C ASP A 53 11.88 10.28 -0.47
N LEU A 54 11.90 10.33 0.87
CA LEU A 54 12.03 9.17 1.75
C LEU A 54 10.88 8.17 1.56
N VAL A 55 9.63 8.64 1.61
CA VAL A 55 8.44 7.80 1.46
C VAL A 55 8.44 7.15 0.08
N LEU A 56 8.70 7.92 -0.98
CA LEU A 56 8.73 7.40 -2.35
C LEU A 56 9.88 6.40 -2.54
N ALA A 57 11.06 6.64 -1.96
CA ALA A 57 12.18 5.72 -2.02
C ALA A 57 11.84 4.39 -1.34
N HIS A 58 11.18 4.43 -0.18
CA HIS A 58 10.74 3.23 0.52
C HIS A 58 9.70 2.43 -0.29
N PHE A 59 8.68 3.10 -0.83
CA PHE A 59 7.67 2.46 -1.68
C PHE A 59 8.28 1.77 -2.91
N ARG A 60 9.29 2.39 -3.53
CA ARG A 60 10.03 1.81 -4.67
C ARG A 60 10.86 0.61 -4.24
N ARG A 61 11.67 0.76 -3.19
CA ARG A 61 12.59 -0.29 -2.69
C ARG A 61 11.84 -1.57 -2.31
N GLU A 62 10.76 -1.42 -1.55
CA GLU A 62 9.96 -2.54 -1.05
C GLU A 62 8.85 -2.99 -2.03
N ARG A 63 8.72 -2.30 -3.17
CA ARG A 63 7.66 -2.51 -4.18
C ARG A 63 6.26 -2.48 -3.56
N LEU A 64 6.01 -1.59 -2.60
CA LEU A 64 4.78 -1.55 -1.80
C LEU A 64 3.54 -1.32 -2.65
N ALA A 65 3.62 -0.49 -3.69
CA ALA A 65 2.49 -0.29 -4.62
C ALA A 65 2.00 -1.63 -5.23
N ARG A 66 2.93 -2.53 -5.57
CA ARG A 66 2.59 -3.88 -6.08
C ARG A 66 2.09 -4.80 -4.97
N ARG A 67 2.67 -4.72 -3.76
CA ARG A 67 2.27 -5.57 -2.63
C ARG A 67 0.91 -5.19 -2.04
N PHE A 68 0.56 -3.91 -2.09
CA PHE A 68 -0.73 -3.39 -1.66
C PHE A 68 -1.83 -3.54 -2.71
N ALA A 69 -1.48 -3.87 -3.96
CA ALA A 69 -2.46 -4.13 -5.00
C ALA A 69 -3.43 -5.23 -4.52
N GLY A 70 -4.70 -4.85 -4.36
CA GLY A 70 -5.76 -5.77 -3.97
C GLY A 70 -6.01 -6.85 -5.02
N ALA A 71 -5.75 -6.51 -6.28
CA ALA A 71 -5.94 -7.37 -7.44
C ALA A 71 -5.03 -8.61 -7.42
N PRO A 72 -5.52 -9.76 -7.91
CA PRO A 72 -4.72 -10.97 -8.02
C PRO A 72 -3.47 -10.72 -8.86
N ARG A 73 -2.34 -11.28 -8.42
CA ARG A 73 -1.12 -11.36 -9.23
C ARG A 73 -1.43 -12.24 -10.45
N GLN A 74 -1.74 -11.66 -11.59
CA GLN A 74 -1.71 -12.39 -12.85
C GLN A 74 -0.23 -12.69 -13.16
N GLY A 75 0.07 -13.98 -13.34
CA GLY A 75 1.36 -14.45 -13.83
C GLY A 75 1.55 -14.10 -15.29
#